data_AF-A0A8T7EJX1-F1
#
_entry.id   AF-A0A8T7EJX1-F1
#
_cell.length_a   1.000
_cell.length_b   1.000
_cell.length_c   1.000
_cell.angle_alpha   90.00
_cell.angle_beta   90.00
_cell.angle_gamma   90.00
#
_symmetry.space_group_name_H-M   'P 1'
#
loop_
_entity.id
_entity.type
_entity.pdbx_description
1 polymer ?
#
loop_
_entity_poly.entity_id
_entity_poly.type
_entity_poly.pdbx_seq_one_letter_code
_entity_poly.pdbx_strand_id
1 'polypeptide(L)'
;MLYLEYHRGTLTSQSRNKRNNRKGEVLLHDAEFLAAFAALATGAAYPRETLQQAWELLCLNQFHDILPGSSIHAVYVDSEADYAKLFDLGESVRESALAALACALPAGTAVLAANTTSFGGRRIGLLDGSLTAGVGLAGPDNAALVTQAVTGGTLIEIPDMAPYSIMPLTEVTTQADGVGSRAATAVRDHNQLVLENAVLRVEIDPAGEISRVFDKQHSREVLPSGAKANALLAFEDRPLNFDAWDVDIFYEDRTEAVGGLESIAITETGPLRAAVQIKRRYRSSVIVQSVYLYADSRRIDFDTWIDWHEHHTLLKVAFPVDVLSPVATFDVQWGNVQRPTHRNTPWDIARF
;
A
#
# COMPACT_ATOMS: atom_id res chain seq x y z
N MET A 1 18.86 13.48 -14.87
CA MET A 1 18.96 12.07 -14.45
C MET A 1 19.41 11.26 -15.66
N LEU A 2 20.44 10.43 -15.53
CA LEU A 2 20.87 9.53 -16.60
C LEU A 2 19.88 8.36 -16.69
N TYR A 3 19.44 8.01 -17.89
CA TYR A 3 18.55 6.86 -18.12
C TYR A 3 19.33 5.79 -18.86
N LEU A 4 19.45 4.61 -18.25
CA LEU A 4 20.03 3.44 -18.91
C LEU A 4 18.96 2.81 -19.79
N GLU A 5 19.20 2.81 -21.10
CA GLU A 5 18.25 2.31 -22.11
C GLU A 5 18.27 0.77 -22.25
N TYR A 6 18.62 0.09 -21.16
CA TYR A 6 18.82 -1.36 -21.07
C TYR A 6 18.46 -1.81 -19.65
N HIS A 7 18.28 -3.11 -19.44
CA HIS A 7 18.01 -3.72 -18.14
C HIS A 7 16.68 -3.29 -17.49
N ARG A 8 15.62 -3.10 -18.28
CA ARG A 8 14.32 -2.59 -17.79
C ARG A 8 13.52 -3.59 -16.96
N GLY A 9 13.70 -4.89 -17.20
CA GLY A 9 13.06 -5.97 -16.45
C GLY A 9 13.49 -6.02 -14.99
N THR A 10 14.63 -5.42 -14.65
CA THR A 10 15.11 -5.33 -13.26
C THR A 10 14.16 -4.61 -12.31
N LEU A 11 13.29 -3.74 -12.84
CA LEU A 11 12.30 -3.02 -12.06
C LEU A 11 11.18 -3.93 -11.54
N THR A 12 10.92 -5.06 -12.22
CA THR A 12 9.79 -5.96 -11.96
C THR A 12 10.19 -7.38 -11.58
N SER A 13 11.36 -7.86 -12.02
CA SER A 13 11.90 -9.17 -11.62
C SER A 13 11.98 -9.29 -10.10
N GLN A 14 11.86 -10.48 -9.51
CA GLN A 14 11.99 -10.70 -8.05
C GLN A 14 11.20 -9.68 -7.20
N SER A 15 9.91 -9.52 -7.49
CA SER A 15 9.03 -8.54 -6.83
C SER A 15 8.99 -8.66 -5.30
N ARG A 16 9.07 -9.88 -4.76
CA ARG A 16 9.23 -10.15 -3.31
C ARG A 16 10.42 -9.41 -2.73
N ASN A 17 11.55 -9.42 -3.44
CA ASN A 17 12.80 -8.80 -3.00
C ASN A 17 12.64 -7.28 -2.86
N LYS A 18 12.06 -6.63 -3.88
CA LYS A 18 11.75 -5.19 -3.86
C LYS A 18 10.76 -4.83 -2.74
N ARG A 19 9.71 -5.64 -2.57
CA ARG A 19 8.72 -5.47 -1.50
C ARG A 19 9.39 -5.54 -0.13
N ASN A 20 10.24 -6.55 0.10
CA ASN A 20 10.93 -6.71 1.37
C ASN A 20 11.93 -5.58 1.61
N ASN A 21 12.68 -5.13 0.60
CA ASN A 21 13.53 -3.95 0.71
C ASN A 21 12.74 -2.72 1.17
N ARG A 22 11.63 -2.40 0.48
CA ARG A 22 10.82 -1.23 0.83
C ARG A 22 10.21 -1.33 2.22
N LYS A 23 9.71 -2.51 2.60
CA LYS A 23 9.18 -2.74 3.95
C LYS A 23 10.26 -2.66 5.01
N GLY A 24 11.47 -3.15 4.72
CA GLY A 24 12.63 -3.01 5.59
C GLY A 24 13.04 -1.56 5.79
N GLU A 25 13.14 -0.76 4.71
CA GLU A 25 13.41 0.68 4.79
C GLU A 25 12.42 1.41 5.72
N VAL A 26 11.11 1.15 5.54
CA VAL A 26 10.06 1.76 6.37
C VAL A 26 10.17 1.29 7.83
N LEU A 27 10.33 -0.02 8.06
CA LEU A 27 10.46 -0.55 9.41
C LEU A 27 11.67 0.03 10.15
N LEU A 28 12.85 0.09 9.51
CA LEU A 28 14.05 0.61 10.16
C LEU A 28 13.94 2.10 10.44
N HIS A 29 13.33 2.87 9.52
CA HIS A 29 12.99 4.27 9.78
C HIS A 29 12.09 4.42 11.03
N ASP A 30 11.00 3.66 11.10
CA ASP A 30 10.04 3.75 12.20
C ASP A 30 10.64 3.28 13.53
N ALA A 31 11.39 2.17 13.50
CA ALA A 31 12.07 1.60 14.66
C ALA A 31 13.14 2.54 15.21
N GLU A 32 13.95 3.16 14.35
CA GLU A 32 14.97 4.14 14.75
C GLU A 32 14.34 5.40 15.35
N PHE A 33 13.28 5.94 14.73
CA PHE A 33 12.53 7.06 15.28
C PHE A 33 11.98 6.74 16.67
N LEU A 34 11.29 5.61 16.82
CA LEU A 34 10.68 5.20 18.08
C LEU A 34 11.74 4.94 19.15
N ALA A 35 12.85 4.30 18.81
CA ALA A 35 13.95 4.04 19.73
C ALA A 35 14.61 5.35 20.21
N ALA A 36 14.81 6.32 19.32
CA ALA A 36 15.32 7.64 19.67
C ALA A 36 14.33 8.39 20.58
N PHE A 37 13.04 8.34 20.28
CA PHE A 37 12.00 8.94 21.13
C PHE A 37 12.00 8.28 22.51
N ALA A 38 11.95 6.94 22.58
CA ALA A 38 11.99 6.21 23.84
C ALA A 38 13.21 6.59 24.67
N ALA A 39 14.41 6.65 24.08
CA ALA A 39 15.63 7.03 24.78
C ALA A 39 15.55 8.46 25.37
N LEU A 40 15.02 9.42 24.61
CA LEU A 40 14.87 10.80 25.08
C LEU A 40 13.77 10.97 26.13
N ALA A 41 12.65 10.26 25.99
CA ALA A 41 11.48 10.42 26.85
C ALA A 41 11.61 9.65 28.18
N THR A 42 12.28 8.49 28.17
CA THR A 42 12.29 7.56 29.32
C THR A 42 13.69 7.24 29.85
N GLY A 43 14.74 7.62 29.12
CA GLY A 43 16.11 7.24 29.45
C GLY A 43 16.45 5.80 29.04
N ALA A 44 15.59 5.12 28.27
CA ALA A 44 15.89 3.80 27.73
C ALA A 44 17.19 3.82 26.88
N ALA A 45 17.93 2.71 26.89
CA ALA A 45 19.15 2.60 26.09
C ALA A 45 18.82 2.55 24.59
N TYR A 46 19.51 3.36 23.79
CA TYR A 46 19.37 3.34 22.33
C TYR A 46 20.02 2.06 21.74
N PRO A 47 19.28 1.21 21.00
CA PRO A 47 19.73 -0.12 20.56
C PRO A 47 20.62 -0.04 19.30
N ARG A 48 21.74 0.67 19.42
CA ARG A 48 22.67 0.94 18.31
C ARG A 48 23.14 -0.32 17.59
N GLU A 49 23.57 -1.34 18.33
CA GLU A 49 24.15 -2.56 17.73
C GLU A 49 23.12 -3.34 16.93
N THR A 50 21.89 -3.47 17.45
CA THR A 50 20.78 -4.15 16.77
C THR A 50 20.37 -3.41 15.49
N LEU A 51 20.23 -2.08 15.55
CA LEU A 51 19.92 -1.26 14.38
C LEU A 51 21.04 -1.32 13.34
N GLN A 52 22.31 -1.27 13.76
CA GLN A 52 23.44 -1.38 12.85
C GLN A 52 23.42 -2.71 12.08
N GLN A 53 23.19 -3.84 12.77
CA GLN A 53 23.09 -5.14 12.11
C GLN A 53 21.93 -5.19 11.11
N ALA A 54 20.78 -4.62 11.45
CA ALA A 54 19.63 -4.59 10.56
C ALA A 54 19.87 -3.72 9.31
N TRP A 55 20.51 -2.55 9.48
CA TRP A 55 20.92 -1.68 8.37
C TRP A 55 21.98 -2.32 7.47
N GLU A 56 22.94 -3.04 8.03
CA GLU A 56 23.95 -3.79 7.26
C GLU A 56 23.30 -4.85 6.38
N LEU A 57 22.31 -5.61 6.90
CA LEU A 57 21.53 -6.58 6.12
C LEU A 57 20.72 -5.91 5.01
N LEU A 58 20.09 -4.76 5.29
CA LEU A 58 19.34 -4.01 4.28
C LEU A 58 20.25 -3.57 3.13
N CYS A 59 21.36 -2.90 3.46
CA CYS A 59 22.33 -2.39 2.49
C CYS A 59 22.99 -3.51 1.68
N LEU A 60 23.28 -4.65 2.32
CA LEU A 60 23.79 -5.83 1.61
C LEU A 60 22.82 -6.26 0.50
N ASN A 61 21.53 -6.36 0.83
CA ASN A 61 20.51 -6.78 -0.12
C ASN A 61 20.12 -5.71 -1.15
N GLN A 62 20.60 -4.47 -0.99
CA GLN A 62 20.52 -3.40 -1.98
C GLN A 62 21.62 -3.46 -3.06
N PHE A 63 22.50 -4.48 -3.02
CA PHE A 63 23.48 -4.69 -4.08
C PHE A 63 22.80 -4.79 -5.46
N HIS A 64 23.45 -4.24 -6.49
CA HIS A 64 22.87 -4.03 -7.82
C HIS A 64 22.56 -5.30 -8.60
N ASP A 65 22.97 -6.47 -8.11
CA ASP A 65 22.54 -7.76 -8.67
C ASP A 65 21.56 -8.52 -7.76
N ILE A 66 21.37 -8.07 -6.52
CA ILE A 66 20.43 -8.67 -5.56
C ILE A 66 19.09 -7.94 -5.68
N LEU A 67 19.05 -6.64 -5.34
CA LEU A 67 17.81 -5.87 -5.37
C LEU A 67 17.17 -5.85 -6.77
N PRO A 68 17.93 -5.59 -7.85
CA PRO A 68 17.43 -5.61 -9.23
C PRO A 68 16.93 -6.98 -9.72
N GLY A 69 17.20 -8.08 -9.01
CA GLY A 69 16.58 -9.36 -9.34
C GLY A 69 17.31 -10.10 -10.47
N SER A 70 18.62 -9.91 -10.59
CA SER A 70 19.48 -10.43 -11.66
C SER A 70 20.50 -11.51 -11.26
N SER A 71 20.55 -11.90 -9.99
CA SER A 71 21.37 -13.02 -9.49
C SER A 71 20.74 -14.41 -9.72
N ILE A 72 21.50 -15.46 -9.39
CA ILE A 72 21.02 -16.86 -9.39
C ILE A 72 20.10 -17.15 -8.20
N HIS A 73 19.33 -18.26 -8.28
CA HIS A 73 18.37 -18.65 -7.24
C HIS A 73 18.96 -18.72 -5.82
N ALA A 74 20.17 -19.26 -5.64
CA ALA A 74 20.80 -19.39 -4.32
C ALA A 74 20.93 -18.04 -3.59
N VAL A 75 21.22 -16.96 -4.32
CA VAL A 75 21.29 -15.61 -3.75
C VAL A 75 19.94 -15.16 -3.21
N TYR A 76 18.83 -15.56 -3.83
CA TYR A 76 17.49 -15.20 -3.34
C TYR A 76 17.03 -16.03 -2.15
N VAL A 77 17.54 -17.25 -2.00
CA VAL A 77 17.36 -18.04 -0.78
C VAL A 77 18.08 -17.35 0.39
N ASP A 78 19.32 -16.88 0.18
CA ASP A 78 20.07 -16.14 1.20
C ASP A 78 19.41 -14.79 1.52
N SER A 79 19.01 -14.02 0.50
CA SER A 79 18.33 -12.72 0.71
C SER A 79 17.04 -12.87 1.50
N GLU A 80 16.30 -13.98 1.33
CA GLU A 80 15.08 -14.24 2.07
C GLU A 80 15.35 -14.44 3.56
N ALA A 81 16.40 -15.20 3.89
CA ALA A 81 16.85 -15.38 5.27
C ALA A 81 17.35 -14.06 5.88
N ASP A 82 18.08 -13.26 5.10
CA ASP A 82 18.55 -11.94 5.53
C ASP A 82 17.38 -11.00 5.83
N TYR A 83 16.36 -10.94 4.96
CA TYR A 83 15.17 -10.13 5.21
C TYR A 83 14.39 -10.61 6.42
N ALA A 84 14.23 -11.93 6.61
CA ALA A 84 13.58 -12.47 7.81
C ALA A 84 14.30 -11.99 9.08
N LYS A 85 15.64 -12.09 9.11
CA LYS A 85 16.46 -11.61 10.23
C LYS A 85 16.36 -10.09 10.40
N LEU A 86 16.38 -9.32 9.31
CA LEU A 86 16.19 -7.86 9.35
C LEU A 86 14.86 -7.51 9.99
N PHE A 87 13.76 -8.16 9.57
CA PHE A 87 12.44 -7.92 10.14
C PHE A 87 12.42 -8.27 11.62
N ASP A 88 12.96 -9.42 12.04
CA ASP A 88 13.03 -9.78 13.47
C ASP A 88 13.79 -8.74 14.30
N LEU A 89 14.93 -8.22 13.80
CA LEU A 89 15.72 -7.19 14.48
C LEU A 89 14.97 -5.86 14.56
N GLY A 90 14.40 -5.39 13.44
CA GLY A 90 13.66 -4.13 13.38
C GLY A 90 12.39 -4.14 14.23
N GLU A 91 11.64 -5.24 14.18
CA GLU A 91 10.44 -5.47 14.99
C GLU A 91 10.79 -5.50 16.48
N SER A 92 11.85 -6.22 16.87
CA SER A 92 12.32 -6.25 18.26
C SER A 92 12.66 -4.85 18.80
N VAL A 93 13.32 -4.01 17.99
CA VAL A 93 13.62 -2.62 18.35
C VAL A 93 12.33 -1.80 18.49
N ARG A 94 11.42 -1.92 17.50
CA ARG A 94 10.14 -1.19 17.49
C ARG A 94 9.30 -1.52 18.73
N GLU A 95 9.10 -2.81 19.01
CA GLU A 95 8.28 -3.27 20.13
C GLU A 95 8.90 -2.89 21.48
N SER A 96 10.24 -2.99 21.63
CA SER A 96 10.93 -2.55 22.84
C SER A 96 10.77 -1.04 23.08
N ALA A 97 10.87 -0.24 22.01
CA ALA A 97 10.69 1.21 22.09
C ALA A 97 9.24 1.60 22.42
N LEU A 98 8.25 0.95 21.78
CA LEU A 98 6.84 1.16 22.06
C LEU A 98 6.48 0.77 23.51
N ALA A 99 7.01 -0.35 24.01
CA ALA A 99 6.82 -0.76 25.40
C ALA A 99 7.40 0.25 26.39
N ALA A 100 8.62 0.75 26.14
CA ALA A 100 9.23 1.78 26.97
C ALA A 100 8.40 3.08 26.98
N LEU A 101 7.91 3.52 25.82
CA LEU A 101 7.05 4.70 25.70
C LEU A 101 5.71 4.48 26.40
N ALA A 102 5.09 3.31 26.26
CA ALA A 102 3.83 2.98 26.93
C ALA A 102 3.94 3.06 28.46
N CYS A 103 5.06 2.63 29.04
CA CYS A 103 5.33 2.78 30.48
C CYS A 103 5.39 4.23 30.96
N ALA A 104 5.68 5.18 30.07
CA ALA A 104 5.75 6.61 30.39
C ALA A 104 4.42 7.35 30.14
N LEU A 105 3.41 6.69 29.59
CA LEU A 105 2.09 7.27 29.34
C LEU A 105 1.22 7.31 30.61
N PRO A 106 0.19 8.18 30.65
CA PRO A 106 -0.73 8.26 31.78
C PRO A 106 -1.40 6.91 32.11
N ALA A 107 -1.66 6.68 33.40
CA ALA A 107 -2.43 5.53 33.86
C ALA A 107 -3.82 5.50 33.20
N GLY A 108 -4.27 4.31 32.77
CA GLY A 108 -5.53 4.13 32.04
C GLY A 108 -5.40 4.24 30.52
N THR A 109 -4.19 4.46 29.98
CA THR A 109 -3.93 4.28 28.55
C THR A 109 -4.19 2.84 28.13
N ALA A 110 -5.08 2.65 27.16
CA ALA A 110 -5.42 1.35 26.58
C ALA A 110 -4.63 1.08 25.29
N VAL A 111 -4.43 2.11 24.46
CA VAL A 111 -3.71 2.01 23.18
C VAL A 111 -2.75 3.19 23.03
N LEU A 112 -1.53 2.92 22.55
CA LEU A 112 -0.57 3.93 22.13
C LEU A 112 -0.64 4.06 20.61
N ALA A 113 -1.04 5.23 20.11
CA ALA A 113 -0.91 5.56 18.71
C ALA A 113 0.42 6.30 18.47
N ALA A 114 1.18 5.90 17.44
CA ALA A 114 2.42 6.57 17.05
C ALA A 114 2.33 7.07 15.60
N ASN A 115 2.73 8.31 15.36
CA ASN A 115 2.92 8.89 14.04
C ASN A 115 4.41 9.10 13.83
N THR A 116 5.03 8.19 13.08
CA THR A 116 6.45 8.24 12.76
C THR A 116 6.76 9.13 11.56
N THR A 117 5.76 9.79 10.97
CA THR A 117 5.93 10.58 9.73
C THR A 117 6.06 12.07 9.99
N SER A 118 6.63 12.78 9.03
CA SER A 118 6.75 14.25 9.03
C SER A 118 5.44 14.98 8.70
N PHE A 119 4.37 14.25 8.40
CA PHE A 119 3.05 14.82 8.13
C PHE A 119 2.18 14.69 9.37
N GLY A 120 1.35 15.69 9.63
CA GLY A 120 0.34 15.66 10.69
C GLY A 120 -1.07 15.40 10.15
N GLY A 121 -2.08 15.64 10.98
CA GLY A 121 -3.49 15.59 10.61
C GLY A 121 -4.14 14.22 10.81
N ARG A 122 -5.28 14.02 10.15
CA ARG A 122 -6.11 12.81 10.28
C ARG A 122 -5.36 11.54 9.90
N ARG A 123 -5.50 10.49 10.70
CA ARG A 123 -4.94 9.15 10.49
C ARG A 123 -6.01 8.09 10.71
N ILE A 124 -5.89 6.98 9.99
CA ILE A 124 -6.66 5.77 10.25
C ILE A 124 -5.65 4.67 10.54
N GLY A 125 -5.72 4.11 11.74
CA GLY A 125 -4.92 2.95 12.15
C GLY A 125 -5.78 1.69 12.16
N LEU A 126 -5.15 0.54 11.94
CA LEU A 126 -5.75 -0.77 12.20
C LEU A 126 -5.20 -1.27 13.54
N LEU A 127 -6.08 -1.44 14.53
CA LEU A 127 -5.76 -2.13 15.77
C LEU A 127 -6.07 -3.62 15.59
N ASP A 128 -5.11 -4.48 15.93
CA ASP A 128 -5.32 -5.92 15.90
C ASP A 128 -6.41 -6.34 16.91
N GLY A 129 -7.35 -7.16 16.43
CA GLY A 129 -8.48 -7.62 17.24
C GLY A 129 -9.69 -6.69 17.26
N SER A 130 -10.75 -7.14 17.92
CA SER A 130 -12.02 -6.43 18.01
C SER A 130 -12.15 -5.76 19.38
N LEU A 131 -12.63 -4.52 19.39
CA LEU A 131 -13.06 -3.88 20.63
C LEU A 131 -14.23 -4.65 21.25
N THR A 132 -14.26 -4.71 22.58
CA THR A 132 -15.36 -5.34 23.31
C THR A 132 -16.66 -4.59 23.02
N ALA A 133 -17.78 -5.31 22.89
CA ALA A 133 -19.08 -4.70 22.63
C ALA A 133 -19.41 -3.66 23.72
N GLY A 134 -19.75 -2.43 23.30
CA GLY A 134 -20.03 -1.31 24.19
C GLY A 134 -18.79 -0.55 24.69
N VAL A 135 -17.59 -0.96 24.26
CA VAL A 135 -16.32 -0.26 24.53
C VAL A 135 -15.82 0.40 23.25
N GLY A 136 -15.57 1.70 23.33
CA GLY A 136 -14.87 2.49 22.31
C GLY A 136 -13.54 3.03 22.82
N LEU A 137 -12.87 3.80 21.98
CA LEU A 137 -11.65 4.51 22.34
C LEU A 137 -11.90 6.01 22.33
N ALA A 138 -11.19 6.75 23.17
CA ALA A 138 -11.19 8.20 23.19
C ALA A 138 -9.77 8.76 23.12
N GLY A 139 -9.65 9.95 22.55
CA GLY A 139 -8.43 10.73 22.57
C GLY A 139 -8.18 11.42 23.93
N PRO A 140 -7.09 12.17 24.07
CA PRO A 140 -6.75 12.89 25.30
C PRO A 140 -7.78 13.94 25.76
N ASP A 141 -8.65 14.39 24.86
CA ASP A 141 -9.76 15.31 25.12
C ASP A 141 -11.04 14.60 25.62
N ASN A 142 -10.98 13.27 25.82
CA ASN A 142 -12.11 12.39 26.13
C ASN A 142 -13.19 12.34 25.03
N ALA A 143 -12.90 12.83 23.83
CA ALA A 143 -13.81 12.67 22.70
C ALA A 143 -13.74 11.23 22.18
N ALA A 144 -14.89 10.59 22.03
CA ALA A 144 -14.98 9.26 21.47
C ALA A 144 -14.51 9.26 20.01
N LEU A 145 -13.62 8.33 19.67
CA LEU A 145 -13.10 8.12 18.33
C LEU A 145 -14.06 7.27 17.51
N VAL A 146 -14.12 7.56 16.22
CA VAL A 146 -14.87 6.73 15.26
C VAL A 146 -14.09 5.44 15.05
N THR A 147 -14.77 4.31 15.19
CA THR A 147 -14.20 2.99 14.96
C THR A 147 -15.05 2.19 13.97
N GLN A 148 -14.43 1.21 13.33
CA GLN A 148 -15.11 0.28 12.44
C GLN A 148 -14.48 -1.11 12.57
N ALA A 149 -15.28 -2.10 12.94
CA ALA A 149 -14.86 -3.50 12.91
C ALA A 149 -14.65 -3.94 11.45
N VAL A 150 -13.51 -4.57 11.17
CA VAL A 150 -13.15 -5.09 9.84
C VAL A 150 -12.53 -6.48 9.97
N THR A 151 -12.36 -7.18 8.85
CA THR A 151 -11.60 -8.43 8.87
C THR A 151 -10.15 -8.14 9.31
N GLY A 152 -9.71 -8.83 10.37
CA GLY A 152 -8.35 -8.68 10.92
C GLY A 152 -8.22 -7.68 12.07
N GLY A 153 -9.23 -6.85 12.36
CA GLY A 153 -9.12 -5.92 13.49
C GLY A 153 -10.18 -4.83 13.54
N THR A 154 -9.82 -3.71 14.16
CA THR A 154 -10.67 -2.52 14.29
C THR A 154 -9.97 -1.31 13.70
N LEU A 155 -10.57 -0.67 12.70
CA LEU A 155 -10.11 0.62 12.23
C LEU A 155 -10.45 1.70 13.27
N ILE A 156 -9.50 2.59 13.52
CA ILE A 156 -9.64 3.72 14.44
C ILE A 156 -9.24 4.98 13.69
N GLU A 157 -10.13 5.97 13.68
CA GLU A 157 -9.80 7.31 13.20
C GLU A 157 -9.21 8.15 14.32
N ILE A 158 -8.03 8.71 14.08
CA ILE A 158 -7.39 9.72 14.91
C ILE A 158 -7.49 11.05 14.14
N PRO A 159 -8.32 12.00 14.58
CA PRO A 159 -8.72 13.15 13.75
C PRO A 159 -7.58 14.14 13.50
N ASP A 160 -6.68 14.32 14.46
CA ASP A 160 -5.50 15.17 14.31
C ASP A 160 -4.34 14.61 15.14
N MET A 161 -3.31 14.14 14.44
CA MET A 161 -2.09 13.65 15.06
C MET A 161 -0.91 14.48 14.55
N ALA A 162 -0.12 15.03 15.46
CA ALA A 162 1.04 15.83 15.09
C ALA A 162 2.10 14.98 14.35
N PRO A 163 2.95 15.57 13.49
CA PRO A 163 4.14 14.90 12.97
C PRO A 163 5.01 14.37 14.10
N TYR A 164 5.64 13.20 13.92
CA TYR A 164 6.62 12.65 14.85
C TYR A 164 6.14 12.65 16.32
N SER A 165 4.94 12.14 16.56
CA SER A 165 4.29 12.20 17.87
C SER A 165 3.74 10.85 18.32
N ILE A 166 3.43 10.75 19.62
CA ILE A 166 2.64 9.66 20.18
C ILE A 166 1.39 10.22 20.85
N MET A 167 0.33 9.41 20.93
CA MET A 167 -0.94 9.79 21.55
C MET A 167 -1.49 8.62 22.38
N PRO A 168 -1.75 8.82 23.69
CA PRO A 168 -2.47 7.84 24.49
C PRO A 168 -3.95 7.85 24.13
N LEU A 169 -4.53 6.67 23.97
CA LEU A 169 -5.96 6.46 23.79
C LEU A 169 -6.49 5.66 24.98
N THR A 170 -7.64 6.06 25.50
CA THR A 170 -8.29 5.39 26.65
C THR A 170 -9.58 4.72 26.23
N GLU A 171 -9.98 3.66 26.95
CA GLU A 171 -11.30 3.07 26.76
C GLU A 171 -12.41 3.97 27.28
N VAL A 172 -13.53 4.02 26.55
CA VAL A 172 -14.75 4.71 26.96
C VAL A 172 -15.96 3.83 26.71
N THR A 173 -16.98 3.94 27.57
CA THR A 173 -18.26 3.26 27.32
C THR A 173 -19.02 3.99 26.22
N THR A 174 -19.33 3.28 25.14
CA THR A 174 -20.11 3.82 24.02
C THR A 174 -21.52 3.27 24.06
N GLN A 175 -22.52 4.13 23.97
CA GLN A 175 -23.84 3.68 23.52
C GLN A 175 -23.80 3.53 21.99
N ALA A 176 -24.27 2.39 21.50
CA ALA A 176 -24.21 2.06 20.09
C ALA A 176 -24.80 3.16 19.19
N ASP A 177 -24.18 3.30 18.01
CA ASP A 177 -24.70 3.95 16.81
C ASP A 177 -24.73 5.48 16.78
N GLY A 178 -23.53 6.08 16.81
CA GLY A 178 -23.27 7.31 16.07
C GLY A 178 -22.77 6.98 14.67
N VAL A 179 -23.67 6.73 13.71
CA VAL A 179 -23.30 6.76 12.28
C VAL A 179 -22.74 8.14 12.00
N GLY A 180 -21.42 8.25 11.91
CA GLY A 180 -20.78 9.49 11.52
C GLY A 180 -21.38 9.98 10.21
N SER A 181 -21.66 11.29 10.11
CA SER A 181 -22.13 11.94 8.87
C SER A 181 -21.20 11.72 7.67
N ARG A 182 -19.99 11.20 7.91
CA ARG A 182 -18.95 10.88 6.94
C ARG A 182 -18.81 9.36 6.91
N ALA A 183 -19.23 8.74 5.83
CA ALA A 183 -19.16 7.30 5.64
C ALA A 183 -18.67 6.98 4.24
N ALA A 184 -18.04 5.82 4.09
CA ALA A 184 -17.86 5.19 2.80
C ALA A 184 -18.85 4.02 2.71
N THR A 185 -19.64 4.00 1.65
CA THR A 185 -20.63 2.96 1.42
C THR A 185 -20.21 2.11 0.23
N ALA A 186 -20.53 0.82 0.32
CA ALA A 186 -20.53 -0.07 -0.82
C ALA A 186 -21.95 -0.64 -0.98
N VAL A 187 -22.50 -0.53 -2.19
CA VAL A 187 -23.84 -1.04 -2.51
C VAL A 187 -23.83 -1.76 -3.85
N ARG A 188 -24.77 -2.68 -4.04
CA ARG A 188 -25.05 -3.27 -5.33
C ARG A 188 -26.15 -2.47 -6.01
N ASP A 189 -25.82 -1.81 -7.11
CA ASP A 189 -26.73 -1.04 -7.94
C ASP A 189 -26.93 -1.79 -9.27
N HIS A 190 -28.09 -2.43 -9.41
CA HIS A 190 -28.38 -3.37 -10.49
C HIS A 190 -27.29 -4.45 -10.63
N ASN A 191 -26.56 -4.45 -11.75
CA ASN A 191 -25.50 -5.44 -12.03
C ASN A 191 -24.09 -4.92 -11.69
N GLN A 192 -23.98 -3.74 -11.07
CA GLN A 192 -22.70 -3.11 -10.75
C GLN A 192 -22.55 -2.96 -9.23
N LEU A 193 -21.31 -2.80 -8.78
CA LEU A 193 -21.01 -2.39 -7.42
C LEU A 193 -20.60 -0.93 -7.42
N VAL A 194 -21.08 -0.18 -6.43
CA VAL A 194 -20.77 1.24 -6.28
C VAL A 194 -20.14 1.43 -4.91
N LEU A 195 -18.89 1.91 -4.89
CA LEU A 195 -18.26 2.46 -3.69
C LEU A 195 -18.38 3.97 -3.74
N GLU A 196 -18.89 4.58 -2.69
CA GLU A 196 -19.16 6.02 -2.67
C GLU A 196 -18.84 6.63 -1.32
N ASN A 197 -18.23 7.81 -1.34
CA ASN A 197 -17.99 8.62 -0.14
C ASN A 197 -18.36 10.09 -0.44
N ALA A 198 -17.98 11.03 0.42
CA ALA A 198 -18.30 12.45 0.21
C ALA A 198 -17.66 13.07 -1.05
N VAL A 199 -16.56 12.51 -1.57
CA VAL A 199 -15.71 13.13 -2.60
C VAL A 199 -15.59 12.33 -3.90
N LEU A 200 -15.81 11.01 -3.87
CA LEU A 200 -15.70 10.09 -4.99
C LEU A 200 -16.93 9.19 -5.09
N ARG A 201 -17.28 8.82 -6.32
CA ARG A 201 -18.14 7.67 -6.64
C ARG A 201 -17.39 6.76 -7.61
N VAL A 202 -17.22 5.50 -7.24
CA VAL A 202 -16.48 4.48 -7.99
C VAL A 202 -17.45 3.38 -8.36
N GLU A 203 -17.60 3.11 -9.64
CA GLU A 203 -18.48 2.06 -10.16
C GLU A 203 -17.61 0.92 -10.70
N ILE A 204 -17.89 -0.29 -10.24
CA ILE A 204 -17.23 -1.54 -10.62
C ILE A 204 -18.25 -2.37 -11.38
N ASP A 205 -17.87 -2.77 -12.59
CA ASP A 205 -18.73 -3.51 -13.48
C ASP A 205 -18.83 -5.01 -13.12
N PRO A 206 -19.71 -5.79 -13.78
CA PRO A 206 -19.86 -7.21 -13.50
C PRO A 206 -18.61 -8.04 -13.80
N ALA A 207 -17.66 -7.51 -14.59
CA ALA A 207 -16.39 -8.17 -14.86
C ALA A 207 -15.36 -7.89 -13.76
N GLY A 208 -15.65 -7.00 -12.80
CA GLY A 208 -14.76 -6.60 -11.70
C GLY A 208 -13.74 -5.52 -12.09
N GLU A 209 -13.98 -4.79 -13.17
CA GLU A 209 -13.17 -3.64 -13.58
C GLU A 209 -13.86 -2.34 -13.17
N ILE A 210 -13.09 -1.28 -12.92
CA ILE A 210 -13.66 0.02 -12.59
C ILE A 210 -14.15 0.66 -13.90
N SER A 211 -15.47 0.75 -14.06
CA SER A 211 -16.12 1.38 -15.20
C SER A 211 -16.19 2.89 -15.10
N ARG A 212 -16.17 3.43 -13.88
CA ARG A 212 -16.34 4.85 -13.63
C ARG A 212 -15.67 5.28 -12.34
N VAL A 213 -15.02 6.44 -12.37
CA VAL A 213 -14.56 7.17 -11.18
C VAL A 213 -14.96 8.62 -11.36
N PHE A 214 -15.94 9.06 -10.57
CA PHE A 214 -16.45 10.42 -10.60
C PHE A 214 -15.92 11.22 -9.42
N ASP A 215 -15.21 12.30 -9.71
CA ASP A 215 -14.78 13.29 -8.73
C ASP A 215 -15.90 14.29 -8.48
N LYS A 216 -16.52 14.19 -7.29
CA LYS A 216 -17.65 15.04 -6.91
C LYS A 216 -17.24 16.48 -6.60
N GLN A 217 -16.00 16.70 -6.15
CA GLN A 217 -15.51 18.04 -5.82
C GLN A 217 -15.33 18.88 -7.09
N HIS A 218 -14.84 18.25 -8.15
CA HIS A 218 -14.59 18.91 -9.44
C HIS A 218 -15.68 18.62 -10.48
N SER A 219 -16.69 17.82 -10.12
CA SER A 219 -17.80 17.41 -10.99
C SER A 219 -17.34 16.87 -12.35
N ARG A 220 -16.36 15.95 -12.34
CA ARG A 220 -15.77 15.38 -13.57
C ARG A 220 -15.55 13.88 -13.48
N GLU A 221 -15.56 13.23 -14.64
CA GLU A 221 -15.00 11.89 -14.79
C GLU A 221 -13.47 11.94 -14.71
N VAL A 222 -12.89 10.94 -14.05
CA VAL A 222 -11.44 10.72 -13.98
C VAL A 222 -10.98 9.82 -15.12
N LEU A 223 -11.84 8.90 -15.58
CA LEU A 223 -11.55 7.97 -16.67
C LEU A 223 -12.03 8.54 -18.01
N PRO A 224 -11.33 8.28 -19.13
CA PRO A 224 -11.84 8.57 -20.46
C PRO A 224 -13.13 7.80 -20.74
N SER A 225 -14.00 8.34 -21.61
CA SER A 225 -15.26 7.70 -21.98
C SER A 225 -15.06 6.28 -22.51
N GLY A 226 -15.73 5.30 -21.88
CA GLY A 226 -15.68 3.88 -22.26
C GLY A 226 -14.43 3.12 -21.80
N ALA A 227 -13.46 3.79 -21.17
CA ALA A 227 -12.26 3.16 -20.65
C ALA A 227 -12.54 2.42 -19.33
N LYS A 228 -11.71 1.41 -19.04
CA LYS A 228 -11.77 0.61 -17.82
C LYS A 228 -10.49 0.77 -17.02
N ALA A 229 -10.61 1.03 -15.72
CA ALA A 229 -9.50 1.10 -14.78
C ALA A 229 -9.41 -0.16 -13.92
N ASN A 230 -8.27 -0.35 -13.24
CA ASN A 230 -7.94 -1.59 -12.57
C ASN A 230 -8.03 -2.80 -13.55
N ALA A 231 -7.70 -2.56 -14.82
CA ALA A 231 -7.70 -3.57 -15.86
C ALA A 231 -6.39 -4.35 -15.78
N LEU A 232 -6.47 -5.61 -15.41
CA LEU A 232 -5.30 -6.49 -15.34
C LEU A 232 -4.96 -6.99 -16.74
N LEU A 233 -3.70 -6.83 -17.14
CA LEU A 233 -3.19 -7.14 -18.46
C LEU A 233 -1.97 -8.05 -18.32
N ALA A 234 -1.98 -9.16 -19.05
CA ALA A 234 -0.87 -10.09 -19.15
C ALA A 234 -0.17 -9.91 -20.50
N PHE A 235 1.15 -9.73 -20.45
CA PHE A 235 2.00 -9.53 -21.62
C PHE A 235 2.94 -10.72 -21.76
N GLU A 236 3.18 -11.17 -22.99
CA GLU A 236 4.27 -12.11 -23.26
C GLU A 236 5.62 -11.42 -22.97
N ASP A 237 6.40 -12.03 -22.08
CA ASP A 237 7.71 -11.51 -21.64
C ASP A 237 8.81 -12.50 -22.03
N ARG A 238 9.31 -12.31 -23.26
CA ARG A 238 10.38 -13.10 -23.87
C ARG A 238 11.42 -12.16 -24.46
N PRO A 239 12.31 -11.60 -23.63
CA PRO A 239 13.33 -10.69 -24.11
C PRO A 239 14.33 -11.41 -25.02
N LEU A 240 15.01 -10.67 -25.90
CA LEU A 240 16.02 -11.19 -26.83
C LEU A 240 17.21 -11.78 -26.08
N ASN A 241 17.62 -11.14 -24.99
CA ASN A 241 18.70 -11.56 -24.13
C ASN A 241 18.36 -11.24 -22.68
N PHE A 242 18.94 -12.02 -21.75
CA PHE A 242 18.92 -11.74 -20.31
C PHE A 242 17.51 -11.68 -19.69
N ASP A 243 16.80 -12.82 -19.66
CA ASP A 243 15.44 -12.97 -19.11
C ASP A 243 15.13 -12.20 -17.82
N ALA A 244 16.07 -12.12 -16.87
CA ALA A 244 15.85 -11.44 -15.59
C ALA A 244 16.16 -9.93 -15.60
N TRP A 245 16.92 -9.48 -16.60
CA TRP A 245 17.38 -8.10 -16.71
C TRP A 245 16.48 -7.27 -17.61
N ASP A 246 16.01 -7.83 -18.73
CA ASP A 246 15.37 -7.06 -19.80
C ASP A 246 13.90 -7.35 -19.98
N VAL A 247 13.20 -6.31 -20.43
CA VAL A 247 11.88 -6.37 -21.07
C VAL A 247 12.05 -5.55 -22.34
N ASP A 248 11.73 -6.14 -23.48
CA ASP A 248 11.88 -5.50 -24.79
C ASP A 248 10.63 -4.70 -25.17
N ILE A 249 10.81 -3.69 -26.02
CA ILE A 249 9.75 -2.74 -26.41
C ILE A 249 8.52 -3.41 -27.05
N PHE A 250 8.71 -4.56 -27.70
CA PHE A 250 7.66 -5.31 -28.38
C PHE A 250 6.84 -6.21 -27.43
N TYR A 251 7.04 -6.15 -26.11
CA TYR A 251 6.21 -6.88 -25.14
C TYR A 251 4.71 -6.54 -25.27
N GLU A 252 4.38 -5.36 -25.79
CA GLU A 252 2.99 -4.92 -26.06
C GLU A 252 2.32 -5.69 -27.21
N ASP A 253 3.09 -6.30 -28.12
CA ASP A 253 2.57 -6.97 -29.33
C ASP A 253 1.70 -8.19 -29.00
N ARG A 254 1.91 -8.81 -27.83
CA ARG A 254 1.10 -9.93 -27.31
C ARG A 254 0.57 -9.61 -25.93
N THR A 255 -0.54 -8.87 -25.93
CA THR A 255 -1.28 -8.52 -24.71
C THR A 255 -2.59 -9.29 -24.62
N GLU A 256 -2.91 -9.81 -23.43
CA GLU A 256 -4.17 -10.46 -23.09
C GLU A 256 -4.81 -9.75 -21.89
N ALA A 257 -6.11 -9.48 -21.96
CA ALA A 257 -6.87 -9.03 -20.80
C ALA A 257 -7.05 -10.19 -19.81
N VAL A 258 -6.73 -9.97 -18.53
CA VAL A 258 -6.91 -10.96 -17.48
C VAL A 258 -8.37 -11.02 -17.06
N GLY A 259 -9.12 -11.87 -17.75
CA GLY A 259 -10.51 -12.21 -17.44
C GLY A 259 -10.64 -13.20 -16.27
N GLY A 260 -11.70 -14.01 -16.30
CA GLY A 260 -11.87 -15.12 -15.36
C GLY A 260 -12.29 -14.72 -13.95
N LEU A 261 -13.24 -13.78 -13.83
CA LEU A 261 -13.84 -13.44 -12.53
C LEU A 261 -14.49 -14.69 -11.91
N GLU A 262 -14.00 -15.10 -10.74
CA GLU A 262 -14.60 -16.17 -9.94
C GLU A 262 -15.64 -15.62 -8.95
N SER A 263 -15.33 -14.50 -8.29
CA SER A 263 -16.26 -13.86 -7.36
C SER A 263 -16.00 -12.36 -7.19
N ILE A 264 -17.05 -11.63 -6.86
CA ILE A 264 -16.99 -10.24 -6.42
C ILE A 264 -18.00 -9.98 -5.31
N ALA A 265 -17.53 -9.51 -4.16
CA ALA A 265 -18.36 -9.33 -2.97
C ALA A 265 -17.98 -8.06 -2.20
N ILE A 266 -18.99 -7.39 -1.66
CA ILE A 266 -18.80 -6.32 -0.67
C ILE A 266 -18.34 -6.99 0.63
N THR A 267 -17.19 -6.59 1.16
CA THR A 267 -16.63 -7.12 2.40
C THR A 267 -16.77 -6.15 3.56
N GLU A 268 -16.81 -4.85 3.29
CA GLU A 268 -16.94 -3.82 4.32
C GLU A 268 -17.86 -2.70 3.83
N THR A 269 -18.69 -2.18 4.74
CA THR A 269 -19.41 -0.92 4.59
C THR A 269 -19.49 -0.30 5.98
N GLY A 270 -19.18 0.98 6.12
CA GLY A 270 -19.07 1.57 7.45
C GLY A 270 -18.61 3.02 7.49
N PRO A 271 -18.48 3.58 8.70
CA PRO A 271 -18.17 4.99 8.91
C PRO A 271 -16.76 5.38 8.47
N LEU A 272 -15.83 4.43 8.33
CA LEU A 272 -14.43 4.71 7.98
C LEU A 272 -14.05 4.23 6.58
N ARG A 273 -14.50 3.03 6.19
CA ARG A 273 -14.04 2.35 4.98
C ARG A 273 -15.11 1.46 4.38
N ALA A 274 -15.27 1.53 3.07
CA ALA A 274 -15.97 0.54 2.27
C ALA A 274 -14.95 -0.33 1.53
N ALA A 275 -15.29 -1.60 1.32
CA ALA A 275 -14.40 -2.54 0.65
C ALA A 275 -15.15 -3.54 -0.22
N VAL A 276 -14.54 -3.88 -1.35
CA VAL A 276 -14.97 -4.97 -2.24
C VAL A 276 -13.80 -5.91 -2.47
N GLN A 277 -14.04 -7.21 -2.39
CA GLN A 277 -13.08 -8.24 -2.76
C GLN A 277 -13.43 -8.83 -4.12
N ILE A 278 -12.43 -8.91 -5.00
CA ILE A 278 -12.50 -9.43 -6.35
C ILE A 278 -11.55 -10.62 -6.44
N LYS A 279 -12.06 -11.78 -6.81
CA LYS A 279 -11.27 -12.99 -7.05
C LYS A 279 -11.31 -13.38 -8.52
N ARG A 280 -10.15 -13.64 -9.10
CA ARG A 280 -9.98 -14.06 -10.49
C ARG A 280 -9.10 -15.31 -10.59
N ARG A 281 -9.34 -16.08 -11.64
CA ARG A 281 -8.43 -17.10 -12.12
C ARG A 281 -7.90 -16.70 -13.48
N TYR A 282 -6.57 -16.67 -13.58
CA TYR A 282 -5.87 -16.48 -14.84
C TYR A 282 -5.05 -17.73 -15.10
N ARG A 283 -5.51 -18.58 -16.02
CA ARG A 283 -4.86 -19.87 -16.33
C ARG A 283 -4.60 -20.69 -15.05
N SER A 284 -3.34 -20.88 -14.67
CA SER A 284 -2.92 -21.64 -13.48
C SER A 284 -2.80 -20.79 -12.23
N SER A 285 -2.96 -19.46 -12.36
CA SER A 285 -2.76 -18.48 -11.30
C SER A 285 -4.08 -17.99 -10.69
N VAL A 286 -4.02 -17.58 -9.43
CA VAL A 286 -5.15 -16.98 -8.68
C VAL A 286 -4.78 -15.58 -8.23
N ILE A 287 -5.70 -14.63 -8.45
CA ILE A 287 -5.55 -13.22 -8.04
C ILE A 287 -6.72 -12.87 -7.13
N VAL A 288 -6.42 -12.40 -5.92
CA VAL A 288 -7.40 -11.88 -4.97
C VAL A 288 -7.06 -10.43 -4.70
N GLN A 289 -7.98 -9.52 -4.99
CA GLN A 289 -7.77 -8.09 -4.78
C GLN A 289 -8.87 -7.52 -3.90
N SER A 290 -8.47 -6.80 -2.85
CA SER A 290 -9.37 -5.98 -2.04
C SER A 290 -9.24 -4.53 -2.45
N VAL A 291 -10.36 -3.90 -2.81
CA VAL A 291 -10.45 -2.50 -3.22
C VAL A 291 -11.10 -1.71 -2.10
N TYR A 292 -10.43 -0.67 -1.59
CA TYR A 292 -10.89 0.12 -0.45
C TYR A 292 -11.16 1.58 -0.82
N LEU A 293 -12.24 2.14 -0.28
CA LEU A 293 -12.55 3.57 -0.29
C LEU A 293 -12.83 4.05 1.13
N TYR A 294 -12.13 5.10 1.57
CA TYR A 294 -12.31 5.66 2.92
C TYR A 294 -13.27 6.85 2.94
N ALA A 295 -13.98 7.11 4.02
CA ALA A 295 -15.14 8.04 4.11
C ALA A 295 -14.94 9.48 3.60
N ASP A 296 -13.70 9.99 3.56
CA ASP A 296 -13.37 11.33 3.06
C ASP A 296 -12.07 11.36 2.25
N SER A 297 -11.71 10.23 1.64
CA SER A 297 -10.46 10.10 0.87
C SER A 297 -10.70 10.18 -0.63
N ARG A 298 -9.79 10.86 -1.34
CA ARG A 298 -9.69 10.81 -2.81
C ARG A 298 -8.82 9.65 -3.29
N ARG A 299 -8.29 8.85 -2.37
CA ARG A 299 -7.43 7.71 -2.64
C ARG A 299 -8.26 6.42 -2.59
N ILE A 300 -8.10 5.59 -3.61
CA ILE A 300 -8.61 4.23 -3.69
C ILE A 300 -7.41 3.31 -3.45
N ASP A 301 -7.51 2.40 -2.49
CA ASP A 301 -6.44 1.44 -2.21
C ASP A 301 -6.75 0.07 -2.81
N PHE A 302 -5.70 -0.57 -3.32
CA PHE A 302 -5.75 -1.92 -3.87
C PHE A 302 -4.75 -2.78 -3.10
N ASP A 303 -5.25 -3.79 -2.39
CA ASP A 303 -4.44 -4.84 -1.79
C ASP A 303 -4.59 -6.11 -2.63
N THR A 304 -3.53 -6.49 -3.34
CA THR A 304 -3.55 -7.61 -4.28
C THR A 304 -2.66 -8.73 -3.76
N TRP A 305 -3.26 -9.87 -3.50
CA TRP A 305 -2.57 -11.14 -3.29
C TRP A 305 -2.62 -11.98 -4.57
N ILE A 306 -1.49 -12.60 -4.92
CA ILE A 306 -1.35 -13.38 -6.14
C ILE A 306 -0.60 -14.67 -5.84
N ASP A 307 -1.19 -15.79 -6.25
CA ASP A 307 -0.51 -17.07 -6.41
C ASP A 307 -0.17 -17.25 -7.90
N TRP A 308 1.06 -16.91 -8.26
CA TRP A 308 1.50 -16.76 -9.65
C TRP A 308 2.26 -17.97 -10.16
N HIS A 309 1.74 -18.62 -11.19
CA HIS A 309 2.29 -19.84 -11.82
C HIS A 309 2.54 -19.69 -13.32
N GLU A 310 2.41 -18.48 -13.87
CA GLU A 310 2.68 -18.26 -15.29
C GLU A 310 4.17 -18.04 -15.56
N HIS A 311 4.64 -18.58 -16.69
CA HIS A 311 6.02 -18.42 -17.16
C HIS A 311 6.09 -17.39 -18.28
N HIS A 312 7.19 -16.63 -18.34
CA HIS A 312 7.43 -15.64 -19.41
C HIS A 312 6.23 -14.73 -19.65
N THR A 313 5.62 -14.28 -18.55
CA THR A 313 4.41 -13.46 -18.55
C THR A 313 4.59 -12.32 -17.57
N LEU A 314 4.44 -11.09 -18.06
CA LEU A 314 4.46 -9.87 -17.24
C LEU A 314 3.03 -9.43 -16.96
N LEU A 315 2.65 -9.37 -15.69
CA LEU A 315 1.35 -8.84 -15.26
C LEU A 315 1.47 -7.33 -14.98
N LYS A 316 0.64 -6.51 -15.61
CA LYS A 316 0.45 -5.10 -15.27
C LYS A 316 -1.01 -4.79 -14.96
N VAL A 317 -1.24 -3.67 -14.29
CA VAL A 317 -2.58 -3.10 -14.08
C VAL A 317 -2.66 -1.73 -14.76
N ALA A 318 -3.71 -1.51 -15.55
CA ALA A 318 -3.92 -0.28 -16.28
C ALA A 318 -4.96 0.61 -15.59
N PHE A 319 -4.63 1.90 -15.51
CA PHE A 319 -5.50 2.98 -15.04
C PHE A 319 -5.49 4.10 -16.08
N PRO A 320 -6.30 4.00 -17.15
CA PRO A 320 -6.44 5.09 -18.11
C PRO A 320 -7.05 6.31 -17.40
N VAL A 321 -6.45 7.48 -17.58
CA VAL A 321 -6.91 8.74 -16.97
C VAL A 321 -7.18 9.77 -18.04
N ASP A 322 -8.22 10.57 -17.84
CA ASP A 322 -8.62 11.67 -18.72
C ASP A 322 -7.76 12.92 -18.46
N VAL A 323 -6.45 12.75 -18.65
CA VAL A 323 -5.43 13.79 -18.44
C VAL A 323 -4.54 13.84 -19.67
N LEU A 324 -4.62 14.94 -20.42
CA LEU A 324 -3.73 15.22 -21.53
C LEU A 324 -2.57 16.11 -21.05
N SER A 325 -1.40 15.51 -20.86
CA SER A 325 -0.16 16.20 -20.51
C SER A 325 0.98 15.61 -21.33
N PRO A 326 1.93 16.43 -21.85
CA PRO A 326 3.11 15.92 -22.56
C PRO A 326 4.13 15.25 -21.62
N VAL A 327 3.95 15.40 -20.30
CA VAL A 327 4.84 14.83 -19.29
C VAL A 327 4.07 14.20 -18.14
N ALA A 328 4.67 13.18 -17.53
CA ALA A 328 4.26 12.57 -16.27
C ALA A 328 5.37 12.75 -15.24
N THR A 329 5.00 13.00 -13.98
CA THR A 329 5.93 13.20 -12.86
C THR A 329 6.00 11.93 -12.03
N PHE A 330 7.20 11.41 -11.80
CA PHE A 330 7.47 10.18 -11.05
C PHE A 330 8.31 10.47 -9.81
N ASP A 331 8.03 9.76 -8.73
CA ASP A 331 8.80 9.84 -7.49
C ASP A 331 10.17 9.16 -7.64
N VAL A 332 11.21 9.79 -7.09
CA VAL A 332 12.59 9.27 -7.05
C VAL A 332 13.23 9.66 -5.72
N GLN A 333 14.43 9.16 -5.44
CA GLN A 333 15.15 9.47 -4.19
C GLN A 333 15.26 10.98 -3.99
N TRP A 334 14.68 11.46 -2.89
CA TRP A 334 14.66 12.87 -2.47
C TRP A 334 14.13 13.88 -3.50
N GLY A 335 13.25 13.46 -4.41
CA GLY A 335 12.67 14.38 -5.39
C GLY A 335 11.72 13.72 -6.37
N ASN A 336 11.52 14.39 -7.51
CA ASN A 336 10.70 13.87 -8.60
C ASN A 336 11.41 14.08 -9.94
N VAL A 337 11.02 13.28 -10.92
CA VAL A 337 11.50 13.37 -12.30
C VAL A 337 10.33 13.42 -13.27
N GLN A 338 10.37 14.34 -14.22
CA GLN A 338 9.42 14.40 -15.31
C GLN A 338 9.92 13.56 -16.49
N ARG A 339 9.03 12.74 -17.06
CA ARG A 339 9.30 11.96 -18.28
C ARG A 339 8.20 12.23 -19.31
N PRO A 340 8.53 12.17 -20.61
CA PRO A 340 7.56 12.37 -21.68
C PRO A 340 6.50 11.27 -21.68
N THR A 341 5.29 11.60 -22.12
CA THR A 341 4.15 10.67 -22.33
C THR A 341 3.90 10.38 -23.82
N HIS A 342 4.86 10.74 -24.67
CA HIS A 342 4.83 10.59 -26.12
C HIS A 342 6.09 9.85 -26.62
N ARG A 343 6.03 9.24 -27.80
CA ARG A 343 7.14 8.48 -28.41
C ARG A 343 7.74 9.21 -29.63
N ASN A 344 8.00 10.52 -29.51
CA ASN A 344 8.35 11.40 -30.65
C ASN A 344 9.82 11.31 -31.08
N THR A 345 10.73 11.01 -30.16
CA THR A 345 12.16 10.85 -30.43
C THR A 345 12.66 9.46 -30.03
N PRO A 346 13.82 8.99 -30.55
CA PRO A 346 14.42 7.74 -30.11
C PRO A 346 14.61 7.65 -28.58
N TRP A 347 14.96 8.76 -27.95
CA TRP A 347 15.11 8.88 -26.49
C TRP A 347 13.81 8.69 -25.72
N ASP A 348 12.69 9.11 -26.31
CA ASP A 348 11.37 8.92 -25.72
C ASP A 348 10.87 7.49 -25.93
N ILE A 349 11.12 6.93 -27.12
CA ILE A 349 10.80 5.54 -27.46
C ILE A 349 11.50 4.59 -26.49
N ALA A 350 12.73 4.88 -26.08
CA ALA A 350 13.47 4.07 -25.12
C ALA A 350 12.85 4.03 -23.71
N ARG A 351 11.87 4.89 -23.38
CA ARG A 351 11.25 5.01 -22.04
C ARG A 351 9.80 4.49 -22.05
N PHE A 352 9.61 3.31 -22.64
CA PHE A 352 8.31 2.64 -22.79
C PHE A 352 7.80 1.99 -21.51
#